data_AF-A0AA42ED29-F1
#
_entry.id   AF-A0AA42ED29-F1
#
_cell.length_a   1.000
_cell.length_b   1.000
_cell.length_c   1.000
_cell.angle_alpha   90.00
_cell.angle_beta   90.00
_cell.angle_gamma   90.00
#
_symmetry.space_group_name_H-M   'P 1'
#
loop_
_entity.id
_entity.type
_entity.pdbx_description
1 polymer ?
#
loop_
_entity_poly.entity_id
_entity_poly.type
_entity_poly.pdbx_seq_one_letter_code
_entity_poly.pdbx_strand_id
1 'polypeptide(L)'
;MIVKINERIYYEYLCDNKQIVRVQYDNTKKNRAVDITFQQSIHTLYSSVTKKSKKYSNIRWIWSEDFDGKGTLRDNRNKILAENCVKQ
;
A
#
# COMPACT_ATOMS: atom_id res chain seq x y z
N MET A 1 22.22 25.61 6.59
CA MET A 1 20.85 25.14 6.86
C MET A 1 20.76 23.70 6.42
N ILE A 2 20.49 22.76 7.32
CA ILE A 2 20.25 21.37 6.93
C ILE A 2 18.74 21.24 6.73
N VAL A 3 18.30 21.27 5.48
CA VAL A 3 16.93 20.88 5.15
C VAL A 3 16.90 19.35 5.20
N LYS A 4 16.47 18.78 6.33
CA LYS A 4 16.05 17.38 6.37
C LYS A 4 14.73 17.26 5.63
N ILE A 5 14.79 17.04 4.32
CA ILE A 5 13.62 16.60 3.56
C ILE A 5 13.39 15.15 4.00
N ASN A 6 12.26 14.88 4.65
CA ASN A 6 11.84 13.52 4.98
C ASN A 6 11.79 12.68 3.69
N GLU A 7 12.85 11.94 3.39
CA GLU A 7 12.88 10.95 2.31
C GLU A 7 11.92 9.80 2.68
N ARG A 8 10.64 10.01 2.39
CA ARG A 8 9.64 8.95 2.48
C ARG A 8 9.86 7.98 1.32
N ILE A 9 10.55 6.88 1.61
CA ILE A 9 10.81 5.79 0.65
C ILE A 9 9.46 5.24 0.17
N TYR A 10 9.31 5.14 -1.16
CA TYR A 10 8.19 4.44 -1.79
C TYR A 10 8.69 3.17 -2.47
N TYR A 11 7.80 2.18 -2.56
CA TYR A 11 8.04 0.94 -3.28
C TYR A 11 7.02 0.82 -4.40
N GLU A 12 7.48 0.43 -5.59
CA GLU A 12 6.61 0.14 -6.72
C GLU A 12 6.31 -1.36 -6.74
N TYR A 13 5.04 -1.68 -6.96
CA TYR A 13 4.58 -3.04 -7.16
C TYR A 13 4.05 -3.16 -8.58
N LEU A 14 4.60 -4.10 -9.33
CA LEU A 14 4.08 -4.49 -10.63
C LEU A 14 3.01 -5.55 -10.42
N CYS A 15 1.79 -5.24 -10.84
CA CYS A 15 0.63 -6.11 -10.73
C CYS A 15 0.25 -6.70 -12.09
N ASP A 16 -0.73 -7.59 -12.09
CA ASP A 16 -1.33 -8.09 -13.32
C ASP A 16 -1.82 -6.95 -14.22
N ASN A 17 -1.94 -7.24 -15.53
CA ASN A 17 -2.28 -6.25 -16.55
C ASN A 17 -1.30 -5.06 -16.63
N LYS A 18 -0.06 -5.24 -16.16
CA LYS A 18 1.00 -4.20 -16.14
C LYS A 18 0.60 -2.96 -15.34
N GLN A 19 -0.28 -3.12 -14.36
CA GLN A 19 -0.65 -2.03 -13.47
C GLN A 19 0.44 -1.79 -12.43
N ILE A 20 0.59 -0.53 -11.99
CA ILE A 20 1.57 -0.14 -10.98
C ILE A 20 0.84 0.40 -9.77
N VAL A 21 1.15 -0.17 -8.60
CA VAL A 21 0.74 0.36 -7.30
C VAL A 21 1.99 0.89 -6.60
N ARG A 22 1.97 2.14 -6.15
CA ARG A 22 3.06 2.68 -5.31
C ARG A 22 2.63 2.68 -3.86
N VAL A 23 3.49 2.15 -3.00
CA VAL A 23 3.27 2.05 -1.55
C VAL A 23 4.35 2.81 -0.83
N GLN A 24 3.97 3.87 -0.12
CA GLN A 24 4.87 4.64 0.73
C GLN A 24 4.56 4.33 2.18
N TYR A 25 5.49 3.66 2.85
CA TYR A 25 5.34 3.32 4.27
C TYR A 25 5.75 4.50 5.14
N ASP A 26 4.96 4.77 6.18
CA ASP A 26 5.36 5.68 7.23
C ASP A 26 6.47 5.03 8.08
N ASN A 27 7.71 5.50 7.93
CA ASN A 27 8.90 5.00 8.64
C ASN A 27 8.94 5.37 10.13
N THR A 28 7.91 6.02 10.67
CA THR A 28 7.81 6.24 12.12
C THR A 28 7.58 4.90 12.84
N LYS A 29 8.10 4.76 14.07
CA LYS A 29 8.10 3.52 14.90
C LYS A 29 6.75 2.81 15.06
N LYS A 30 5.65 3.37 14.58
CA LYS A 30 4.32 2.79 14.71
C LYS A 30 3.78 2.19 13.41
N ASN A 31 4.41 2.34 12.23
CA ASN A 31 3.98 1.77 10.92
C ASN A 31 2.45 1.73 10.73
N ARG A 32 1.75 2.77 11.19
CA ARG A 32 0.28 2.76 11.30
C ARG A 32 -0.38 3.12 10.00
N ALA A 33 0.34 3.77 9.09
CA ALA A 33 -0.21 4.31 7.88
C ALA A 33 0.69 3.98 6.67
N VAL A 34 0.05 3.84 5.52
CA VAL A 34 0.70 3.75 4.22
C VAL A 34 -0.04 4.67 3.25
N ASP A 35 0.69 5.40 2.44
CA ASP A 35 0.11 6.15 1.32
C ASP A 35 0.17 5.25 0.08
N ILE A 36 -1.00 4.90 -0.45
CA ILE A 36 -1.13 4.11 -1.69
C ILE A 36 -1.44 5.05 -2.83
N THR A 37 -0.68 4.95 -3.92
CA THR A 37 -0.96 5.63 -5.19
C THR A 37 -1.34 4.62 -6.26
N PHE A 38 -2.51 4.80 -6.87
CA PHE A 38 -3.02 3.96 -7.96
C PHE A 38 -3.93 4.78 -8.90
N GLN A 39 -3.73 4.64 -10.21
CA GLN A 39 -4.51 5.35 -11.25
C GLN A 39 -4.75 6.84 -10.94
N GLN A 40 -3.67 7.58 -10.65
CA GLN A 40 -3.67 9.02 -10.34
C GLN A 40 -4.37 9.41 -9.01
N SER A 41 -4.84 8.45 -8.22
CA SER A 41 -5.42 8.67 -6.89
C SER A 41 -4.44 8.29 -5.80
N ILE A 42 -4.41 9.07 -4.71
CA ILE A 42 -3.58 8.81 -3.53
C ILE A 42 -4.49 8.71 -2.29
N HIS A 43 -4.34 7.63 -1.54
CA HIS A 43 -5.08 7.43 -0.30
C HIS A 43 -4.19 6.90 0.82
N THR A 44 -4.24 7.57 1.96
CA THR A 44 -3.68 7.09 3.22
C THR A 44 -4.56 5.99 3.79
N LEU A 45 -3.96 4.82 4.01
CA LEU A 45 -4.59 3.65 4.60
C LEU A 45 -3.95 3.37 5.96
N TYR A 46 -4.76 2.90 6.91
CA TYR A 46 -4.28 2.60 8.25
C TYR A 46 -4.23 1.10 8.52
N SER A 47 -3.22 0.68 9.26
CA SER A 47 -3.03 -0.71 9.65
C SER A 47 -4.27 -1.23 10.37
N SER A 48 -4.79 -2.35 9.88
CA SER A 48 -5.88 -3.09 10.49
C SER A 48 -5.33 -4.34 11.17
N VAL A 49 -5.83 -4.63 12.38
CA VAL A 49 -5.43 -5.80 13.14
C VAL A 49 -5.84 -7.06 12.39
N THR A 50 -4.87 -7.84 11.90
CA THR A 50 -5.12 -9.18 11.36
C THR A 50 -4.14 -10.17 11.94
N LYS A 51 -4.57 -11.45 12.05
CA LYS A 51 -3.75 -12.53 12.61
C LYS A 51 -2.69 -13.08 11.65
N LYS A 52 -2.80 -12.79 10.34
CA LYS A 52 -2.07 -13.52 9.29
C LYS A 52 -1.67 -12.70 8.06
N SER A 53 -1.81 -11.38 8.04
CA SER A 53 -1.35 -10.57 6.91
C SER A 53 -1.16 -9.11 7.29
N LYS A 54 -0.32 -8.38 6.54
CA LYS A 54 -0.34 -6.92 6.64
C LYS A 54 -1.55 -6.44 5.87
N LYS A 55 -2.44 -5.73 6.56
CA LYS A 55 -3.63 -5.14 5.95
C LYS A 55 -3.71 -3.69 6.33
N TYR A 56 -3.96 -2.85 5.35
CA TYR A 56 -4.18 -1.42 5.53
C TYR A 56 -5.50 -1.06 4.86
N SER A 57 -6.31 -0.22 5.49
CA SER A 57 -7.58 0.19 4.89
C SER A 57 -8.01 1.59 5.30
N ASN A 58 -8.90 2.16 4.50
CA ASN A 58 -9.71 3.32 4.85
C ASN A 58 -11.12 3.15 4.24
N ILE A 59 -11.89 4.23 4.17
CA ILE A 59 -13.24 4.23 3.59
C ILE A 59 -13.29 3.96 2.07
N ARG A 60 -12.16 3.99 1.35
CA ARG A 60 -12.09 3.84 -0.12
C ARG A 60 -11.39 2.57 -0.55
N TRP A 61 -10.22 2.27 0.03
CA TRP A 61 -9.38 1.15 -0.39
C TRP A 61 -8.96 0.26 0.76
N ILE A 62 -8.58 -0.95 0.36
CA ILE A 62 -7.99 -1.99 1.19
C ILE A 62 -6.74 -2.50 0.48
N TRP A 63 -5.58 -2.34 1.10
CA TRP A 63 -4.31 -2.93 0.68
C TRP A 63 -3.98 -4.12 1.58
N SER A 64 -3.59 -5.24 0.99
CA SER A 64 -3.16 -6.42 1.72
C SER A 64 -1.90 -7.02 1.11
N GLU A 65 -0.93 -7.37 1.96
CA GLU A 65 0.24 -8.17 1.58
C GLU A 65 0.13 -9.54 2.25
N ASP A 66 0.21 -10.60 1.44
CA ASP A 66 0.31 -11.97 1.94
C ASP A 66 1.74 -12.34 2.35
N PHE A 67 1.90 -13.55 2.87
CA PHE A 67 3.21 -14.07 3.30
C PHE A 67 4.15 -14.40 2.13
N ASP A 68 3.60 -14.59 0.93
CA ASP A 68 4.37 -14.85 -0.29
C ASP A 68 4.92 -13.55 -0.90
N GLY A 69 4.67 -12.40 -0.25
CA GLY A 69 5.14 -11.10 -0.68
C GLY A 69 4.31 -10.48 -1.80
N LYS A 70 3.11 -11.03 -2.08
CA LYS A 70 2.19 -10.48 -3.07
C LYS A 70 1.23 -9.49 -2.41
N GLY A 71 1.09 -8.35 -3.05
CA GLY A 71 0.12 -7.31 -2.72
C GLY A 71 -1.21 -7.50 -3.46
N THR A 72 -2.29 -7.02 -2.87
CA THR A 72 -3.58 -6.85 -3.54
C THR A 72 -4.24 -5.56 -3.10
N LEU A 73 -4.71 -4.77 -4.07
CA LEU A 73 -5.49 -3.56 -3.85
C LEU A 73 -6.96 -3.83 -4.18
N ARG A 74 -7.84 -3.52 -3.22
CA ARG A 74 -9.30 -3.62 -3.37
C ARG A 74 -9.96 -2.30 -3.02
N ASP A 75 -11.17 -2.09 -3.50
CA ASP A 75 -12.04 -1.04 -2.98
C ASP A 75 -12.72 -1.45 -1.67
N ASN A 76 -13.48 -0.53 -1.07
CA ASN A 76 -14.24 -0.75 0.17
C ASN A 76 -15.43 -1.73 0.01
N ARG A 77 -15.77 -2.13 -1.22
CA ARG A 77 -16.77 -3.17 -1.55
C ARG A 77 -16.10 -4.51 -1.87
N ASN A 78 -14.81 -4.66 -1.60
CA ASN A 78 -13.97 -5.82 -1.92
C ASN A 78 -13.80 -6.11 -3.43
N LYS A 79 -14.11 -5.16 -4.31
CA LYS A 79 -13.78 -5.30 -5.74
C LYS A 79 -12.26 -5.22 -5.91
N ILE A 80 -11.69 -6.14 -6.68
CA ILE A 80 -10.26 -6.14 -7.01
C ILE A 80 -9.97 -4.97 -7.95
N LEU A 81 -9.00 -4.14 -7.56
CA LEU A 81 -8.49 -3.02 -8.37
C LEU A 81 -7.14 -3.38 -9.00
N ALA A 82 -6.28 -4.08 -8.25
CA ALA A 82 -5.02 -4.64 -8.71
C ALA A 82 -4.68 -5.90 -7.89
N GLU A 83 -4.19 -6.95 -8.53
CA GLU A 83 -3.85 -8.24 -7.91
C GLU A 83 -2.50 -8.77 -8.37
N ASN A 84 -2.01 -9.79 -7.66
CA ASN A 84 -0.68 -10.40 -7.88
C ASN A 84 0.45 -9.37 -7.94
N CYS A 85 0.36 -8.33 -7.12
CA CYS A 85 1.31 -7.22 -7.12
C CYS A 85 2.64 -7.65 -6.50
N VAL A 86 3.73 -7.63 -7.26
CA VAL A 86 5.08 -8.01 -6.79
C VAL A 86 5.96 -6.77 -6.69
N LYS A 87 6.59 -6.61 -5.53
CA LYS A 87 7.54 -5.53 -5.25
C LYS A 87 8.72 -5.60 -6.23
N GLN A 88 9.04 -4.47 -6.87
CA GLN A 88 10.22 -4.32 -7.73
C GLN A 88 11.46 -3.91 -6.93
#